data_AF-A0A2S7F973-F1
#
_entry.id   AF-A0A2S7F973-F1
#
_cell.length_a   1.000
_cell.length_b   1.000
_cell.length_c   1.000
_cell.angle_alpha   90.00
_cell.angle_beta   90.00
_cell.angle_gamma   90.00
#
_symmetry.space_group_name_H-M   'P 1'
#
loop_
_entity.id
_entity.type
_entity.pdbx_description
1 polymer ?
#
loop_
_entity_poly.entity_id
_entity_poly.type
_entity_poly.pdbx_seq_one_letter_code
_entity_poly.pdbx_strand_id
1 'polypeptide(L)'
;MNERIKEIRKYYKLSQEEMGKKLGVTKATISRIEKGINNITDQMFKSVCREFNIDENWFRNGSGNMLVESDTFSLDDYIKSKGATQLELDLIKSYFEIPEDLRNSLMNHFKNNILKQMKNTEEAATTEDTSSSINIDYEVESYRQELEAEQKEKTSSASEKPKGA
;
A
#
# COMPACT_ATOMS: atom_id res chain seq x y z
N MET A 1 -10.89 24.59 -19.77
CA MET A 1 -10.38 23.22 -19.47
C MET A 1 -9.13 22.88 -20.29
N ASN A 2 -9.07 23.24 -21.57
CA ASN A 2 -7.89 23.02 -22.43
C ASN A 2 -6.60 23.70 -21.93
N GLU A 3 -6.67 24.92 -21.41
CA GLU A 3 -5.48 25.54 -20.78
C GLU A 3 -5.13 24.87 -19.44
N ARG A 4 -6.12 24.42 -18.66
CA ARG A 4 -5.87 23.71 -17.40
C ARG A 4 -5.16 22.36 -17.61
N ILE A 5 -5.45 21.61 -18.68
CA ILE A 5 -4.67 20.38 -18.96
C ILE A 5 -3.21 20.69 -19.29
N LYS A 6 -2.95 21.82 -19.94
CA LYS A 6 -1.59 22.30 -20.21
C LYS A 6 -0.89 22.77 -18.94
N GLU A 7 -1.62 23.40 -18.02
CA GLU A 7 -1.12 23.75 -16.67
C GLU A 7 -0.72 22.49 -15.90
N ILE A 8 -1.59 21.47 -15.85
CA ILE A 8 -1.28 20.16 -15.24
C ILE A 8 0.02 19.60 -15.85
N ARG A 9 0.12 19.55 -17.17
CA ARG A 9 1.31 19.03 -17.85
C ARG A 9 2.58 19.77 -17.45
N LYS A 10 2.52 21.10 -17.42
CA LYS A 10 3.65 21.97 -17.05
C LYS A 10 4.02 21.84 -15.59
N TYR A 11 3.04 21.69 -14.70
CA TYR A 11 3.26 21.47 -13.27
C TYR A 11 4.09 20.20 -13.03
N TYR A 12 3.72 19.09 -13.67
CA TYR A 12 4.47 17.84 -13.62
C TYR A 12 5.72 17.82 -14.50
N LYS A 13 6.05 18.93 -15.17
CA LYS A 13 7.21 19.08 -16.08
C LYS A 13 7.27 18.02 -17.19
N LEU A 14 6.12 17.59 -17.68
CA LEU A 14 6.02 16.57 -18.72
C LEU A 14 6.00 17.18 -20.12
N SER A 15 6.56 16.46 -21.08
CA SER A 15 6.31 16.67 -22.51
C SER A 15 4.89 16.20 -22.89
N GLN A 16 4.39 16.65 -24.04
CA GLN A 16 3.10 16.19 -24.58
C GLN A 16 3.10 14.69 -24.88
N GLU A 17 4.27 14.13 -25.22
CA GLU A 17 4.46 12.71 -25.47
C GLU A 17 4.33 11.90 -24.17
N GLU A 18 5.00 12.31 -23.10
CA GLU A 18 4.96 11.62 -21.80
C GLU A 18 3.57 11.66 -21.18
N MET A 19 2.90 12.82 -21.23
CA MET A 19 1.52 12.93 -20.77
C MET A 19 0.57 12.06 -21.58
N GLY A 20 0.75 12.01 -22.91
CA GLY A 20 -0.01 11.13 -23.79
C GLY A 20 0.14 9.66 -23.41
N LYS A 21 1.39 9.20 -23.20
CA LYS A 21 1.69 7.84 -22.76
C LYS A 21 0.99 7.49 -21.44
N LYS A 22 1.04 8.38 -20.44
CA LYS A 22 0.35 8.19 -19.15
C LYS A 22 -1.18 8.10 -19.29
N LEU A 23 -1.76 8.86 -20.21
CA LEU A 23 -3.20 8.90 -20.45
C LEU A 23 -3.69 7.89 -21.51
N GLY A 24 -2.78 7.07 -22.07
CA GLY A 24 -3.12 6.09 -23.10
C GLY A 24 -3.51 6.71 -24.45
N VAL A 25 -3.00 7.89 -24.78
CA VAL A 25 -3.26 8.59 -26.04
C VAL A 25 -2.00 9.09 -26.73
N THR A 26 -2.12 9.41 -28.01
CA THR A 26 -0.98 9.95 -28.78
C THR A 26 -0.64 11.39 -28.37
N LYS A 27 0.62 11.79 -28.55
CA LYS A 27 1.06 13.20 -28.46
C LYS A 27 0.19 14.15 -29.29
N ALA A 28 -0.22 13.72 -30.48
CA ALA A 28 -1.06 14.53 -31.35
C ALA A 28 -2.43 14.85 -30.73
N THR A 29 -2.99 13.89 -29.98
CA THR A 29 -4.23 14.10 -29.21
C THR A 29 -4.04 15.16 -28.13
N ILE A 30 -2.99 15.05 -27.32
CA ILE A 30 -2.67 16.05 -26.28
C ILE A 30 -2.46 17.44 -26.89
N SER A 31 -1.70 17.52 -27.99
CA SER A 31 -1.44 18.79 -28.68
C SER A 31 -2.72 19.46 -29.21
N ARG A 32 -3.64 18.68 -29.80
CA ARG A 32 -4.94 19.21 -30.27
C ARG A 32 -5.83 19.66 -29.12
N ILE A 33 -5.83 18.94 -28.01
CA ILE A 33 -6.55 19.34 -26.81
C ILE A 33 -5.96 20.65 -26.27
N GLU A 34 -4.66 20.77 -26.07
CA GLU A 34 -4.03 21.99 -25.54
C GLU A 34 -4.23 23.22 -26.44
N LYS A 35 -4.44 23.02 -27.74
CA LYS A 35 -4.75 24.09 -28.69
C LYS A 35 -6.25 24.45 -28.76
N GLY A 36 -7.10 23.76 -28.01
CA GLY A 36 -8.55 23.96 -28.05
C GLY A 36 -9.23 23.42 -29.31
N ILE A 37 -8.52 22.63 -30.12
CA ILE A 37 -9.09 22.01 -31.34
C ILE A 37 -10.06 20.89 -30.94
N ASN A 38 -9.67 20.09 -29.95
CA ASN A 38 -10.49 19.01 -29.41
C ASN A 38 -10.90 19.32 -27.97
N ASN A 39 -12.15 18.99 -27.64
CA ASN A 39 -12.61 18.99 -26.26
C ASN A 39 -12.13 17.72 -25.53
N ILE A 40 -11.98 17.82 -24.22
CA ILE A 40 -11.66 16.67 -23.36
C ILE A 40 -12.95 15.88 -23.15
N THR A 41 -12.90 14.57 -23.39
CA THR A 41 -14.02 13.66 -23.10
C THR A 41 -14.12 13.39 -21.60
N ASP A 42 -15.30 13.01 -21.10
CA ASP A 42 -15.45 12.68 -19.68
C ASP A 42 -14.56 11.50 -19.25
N GLN A 43 -14.28 10.56 -20.14
CA GLN A 43 -13.34 9.47 -19.87
C GLN A 43 -11.92 10.01 -19.66
N MET A 44 -11.46 10.91 -20.54
CA MET A 44 -10.14 11.52 -20.40
C MET A 44 -10.06 12.41 -19.15
N PHE A 45 -11.14 13.14 -18.85
CA PHE A 45 -11.25 13.94 -17.64
C PHE A 45 -11.00 13.10 -16.39
N LYS A 46 -11.70 11.97 -16.25
CA LYS A 46 -11.51 11.04 -15.12
C LYS A 46 -10.12 10.44 -15.07
N SER A 47 -9.56 10.08 -16.24
CA SER A 47 -8.19 9.57 -16.32
C SER A 47 -7.16 10.60 -15.85
N VAL A 48 -7.33 11.87 -16.21
CA VAL A 48 -6.45 12.97 -15.76
C VAL A 48 -6.54 13.16 -14.25
N CYS A 49 -7.76 13.23 -13.70
CA CYS A 49 -7.96 13.38 -12.26
C CYS A 49 -7.30 12.25 -11.46
N ARG A 50 -7.47 10.99 -11.91
CA ARG A 50 -6.88 9.82 -11.26
C ARG A 50 -5.36 9.75 -11.38
N GLU A 51 -4.80 10.00 -12.56
CA GLU A 51 -3.36 9.82 -12.81
C GLU A 51 -2.50 10.94 -12.20
N PHE A 52 -3.07 12.14 -12.06
CA PHE A 52 -2.35 13.33 -11.62
C PHE A 52 -2.89 13.92 -10.32
N ASN A 53 -3.74 13.19 -9.58
CA ASN A 53 -4.33 13.64 -8.31
C ASN A 53 -4.93 15.06 -8.39
N ILE A 54 -5.69 15.33 -9.46
CA ILE A 54 -6.25 16.65 -9.76
C ILE A 54 -7.69 16.74 -9.25
N ASP A 55 -8.01 17.85 -8.58
CA ASP A 55 -9.36 18.13 -8.11
C ASP A 55 -10.34 18.33 -9.29
N GLU A 56 -11.47 17.62 -9.25
CA GLU A 56 -12.44 17.63 -10.34
C GLU A 56 -13.10 19.00 -10.52
N ASN A 57 -13.39 19.71 -9.41
CA ASN A 57 -14.03 21.01 -9.45
C ASN A 57 -13.09 22.08 -10.01
N TRP A 58 -11.81 22.05 -9.61
CA TRP A 58 -10.79 22.88 -10.22
C TRP A 58 -10.63 22.58 -11.71
N PHE A 59 -10.57 21.30 -12.10
CA PHE A 59 -10.35 20.98 -13.50
C PHE A 59 -11.54 21.36 -14.39
N ARG A 60 -12.77 21.18 -13.90
CA ARG A 60 -14.00 21.48 -14.64
C ARG A 60 -14.35 22.96 -14.62
N ASN A 61 -14.30 23.61 -13.45
CA ASN A 61 -14.82 24.96 -13.24
C ASN A 61 -13.70 26.00 -13.03
N GLY A 62 -12.50 25.58 -12.62
CA GLY A 62 -11.38 26.48 -12.32
C GLY A 62 -11.45 27.08 -10.92
N SER A 63 -12.26 26.49 -10.04
CA SER A 63 -12.44 26.95 -8.65
C SER A 63 -11.77 25.97 -7.68
N GLY A 64 -11.12 26.50 -6.64
CA GLY A 64 -10.42 25.69 -5.64
C GLY A 64 -8.94 25.45 -5.98
N ASN A 65 -8.37 24.42 -5.35
CA ASN A 65 -6.97 24.02 -5.53
C ASN A 65 -6.83 23.02 -6.68
N MET A 66 -5.71 23.06 -7.41
CA MET A 66 -5.46 22.16 -8.54
C MET A 66 -5.33 20.70 -8.10
N LEU A 67 -4.59 20.47 -7.03
CA LEU A 67 -4.37 19.13 -6.50
C LEU A 67 -5.47 18.82 -5.48
N VAL A 68 -5.90 17.57 -5.46
CA VAL A 68 -6.64 17.04 -4.33
C VAL A 68 -5.68 17.07 -3.15
N GLU A 69 -6.00 17.86 -2.13
CA GLU A 69 -5.44 17.66 -0.80
C GLU A 69 -5.90 16.26 -0.39
N SER A 70 -5.04 15.26 -0.62
CA SER A 70 -5.30 13.92 -0.10
C SER A 70 -5.57 14.07 1.38
N ASP A 71 -6.51 13.29 1.92
CA ASP A 71 -6.54 12.95 3.35
C ASP A 71 -5.19 12.28 3.68
N THR A 72 -4.13 13.09 3.78
CA THR A 72 -2.86 12.66 4.29
C THR A 72 -3.16 12.32 5.72
N PHE A 73 -3.07 11.03 6.04
CA PHE A 73 -3.11 10.59 7.41
C PHE A 73 -2.04 11.38 8.18
N SER A 74 -2.49 12.37 8.94
CA SER A 74 -1.66 13.14 9.82
C SER A 74 -1.47 12.30 11.07
N LEU A 75 -0.30 11.66 11.19
CA LEU A 75 0.04 10.88 12.37
C LEU A 75 -0.12 11.72 13.63
N ASP A 76 0.24 13.01 13.58
CA ASP A 76 0.08 13.99 14.65
C ASP A 76 -1.40 14.18 15.05
N ASP A 77 -2.31 14.34 14.08
CA ASP A 77 -3.74 14.52 14.38
C ASP A 77 -4.38 13.22 14.86
N TYR A 78 -3.95 12.07 14.30
CA TYR A 78 -4.42 10.76 14.73
C TYR A 78 -4.07 10.49 16.19
N ILE A 79 -2.80 10.62 16.58
CA ILE A 79 -2.37 10.33 17.95
C ILE A 79 -2.93 11.36 18.95
N LYS A 80 -3.05 12.64 18.58
CA LYS A 80 -3.78 13.64 19.39
C LYS A 80 -5.24 13.25 19.58
N SER A 81 -5.91 12.75 18.55
CA SER A 81 -7.30 12.28 18.66
C SER A 81 -7.47 11.08 19.60
N LYS A 82 -6.40 10.32 19.85
CA LYS A 82 -6.34 9.23 20.83
C LYS A 82 -5.93 9.70 22.23
N GLY A 83 -5.75 11.01 22.44
CA GLY A 83 -5.38 11.58 23.72
C GLY A 83 -3.89 11.55 24.02
N ALA A 84 -3.03 11.42 23.01
CA ALA A 84 -1.58 11.45 23.20
C ALA A 84 -1.14 12.75 23.88
N THR A 85 -0.31 12.59 24.90
CA THR A 85 0.37 13.65 25.61
C THR A 85 1.54 14.22 24.79
N GLN A 86 2.01 15.42 25.15
CA GLN A 86 3.18 16.02 24.51
C GLN A 86 4.42 15.12 24.60
N LEU A 87 4.60 14.42 25.72
CA LEU A 87 5.71 13.50 25.91
C LEU A 87 5.64 12.29 24.97
N GLU A 88 4.45 11.72 24.75
CA GLU A 88 4.26 10.62 23.81
C GLU A 88 4.51 11.04 22.37
N LEU A 89 4.14 12.27 22.00
CA LEU A 89 4.49 12.86 20.70
C LEU A 89 6.01 12.96 20.51
N ASP A 90 6.69 13.51 21.52
CA ASP A 90 8.15 13.72 21.46
C ASP A 90 8.89 12.38 21.43
N LEU A 91 8.40 11.38 22.17
CA LEU A 91 8.94 10.02 22.15
C LEU A 91 8.86 9.38 20.76
N ILE A 92 7.70 9.47 20.08
CA ILE A 92 7.51 8.93 18.73
C ILE A 92 8.45 9.62 17.74
N LYS A 93 8.60 10.94 17.84
CA LYS A 93 9.53 11.70 16.98
C LYS A 93 10.98 11.25 17.19
N SER A 94 11.43 11.21 18.45
CA SER A 94 12.78 10.75 18.78
C SER A 94 13.03 9.30 18.33
N TYR A 95 12.03 8.42 18.37
CA TYR A 95 12.17 7.04 17.87
C TYR A 95 12.55 6.95 16.38
N PHE A 96 11.98 7.83 15.54
CA PHE A 96 12.30 7.85 14.11
C PHE A 96 13.62 8.57 13.78
N GLU A 97 14.17 9.35 14.73
CA GLU A 97 15.51 9.94 14.62
C GLU A 97 16.64 8.92 14.89
N ILE A 98 16.31 7.76 15.48
CA ILE A 98 17.26 6.69 15.74
C ILE A 98 17.59 5.95 14.42
N PRO A 99 18.88 5.68 14.12
CA PRO A 99 19.31 4.83 13.02
C PRO A 99 18.59 3.47 13.00
N GLU A 100 18.30 2.96 11.81
CA GLU A 100 17.45 1.78 11.63
C GLU A 100 17.97 0.52 12.32
N ASP A 101 19.27 0.29 12.30
CA ASP A 101 19.95 -0.82 12.97
C ASP A 101 19.76 -0.76 14.50
N LEU A 102 19.94 0.43 15.08
CA LEU A 102 19.71 0.67 16.51
C LEU A 102 18.23 0.55 16.86
N ARG A 103 17.34 1.07 16.01
CA ARG A 103 15.89 0.96 16.19
C ARG A 103 15.43 -0.50 16.19
N ASN A 104 15.96 -1.32 15.28
CA ASN A 104 15.68 -2.75 15.21
C ASN A 104 16.20 -3.49 16.45
N SER A 105 17.43 -3.20 16.89
CA SER A 105 17.99 -3.75 18.12
C SER A 105 17.16 -3.40 19.35
N LEU A 106 16.75 -2.14 19.47
CA LEU A 106 15.90 -1.63 20.54
C LEU A 106 14.54 -2.33 20.56
N MET A 107 13.88 -2.43 19.41
CA MET A 107 12.58 -3.10 19.29
C MET A 107 12.68 -4.59 19.61
N ASN A 108 13.75 -5.27 19.18
CA ASN A 108 13.99 -6.66 19.53
C ASN A 108 14.19 -6.85 21.04
N HIS A 109 14.93 -5.95 21.69
CA HIS A 109 15.10 -5.97 23.14
C HIS A 109 13.76 -5.78 23.88
N PHE A 110 12.95 -4.78 23.47
CA PHE A 110 11.63 -4.57 24.05
C PHE A 110 10.70 -5.75 23.83
N LYS A 111 10.62 -6.26 22.60
CA LYS A 111 9.79 -7.42 22.26
C LYS A 111 10.16 -8.63 23.11
N ASN A 112 11.45 -8.94 23.24
CA ASN A 112 11.91 -10.08 24.03
C ASN A 112 11.59 -9.92 25.52
N ASN A 113 11.73 -8.71 26.08
CA ASN A 113 11.47 -8.48 27.50
C ASN A 113 9.98 -8.43 27.81
N ILE A 114 9.16 -7.79 26.97
CA ILE A 114 7.70 -7.78 27.11
C ILE A 114 7.15 -9.20 26.97
N LEU A 115 7.60 -9.97 25.97
CA LEU A 115 7.19 -11.36 25.80
C LEU A 115 7.61 -12.25 26.96
N LYS A 116 8.80 -12.04 27.54
CA LYS A 116 9.22 -12.76 28.76
C LYS A 116 8.31 -12.44 29.94
N GLN A 117 7.92 -11.18 30.12
CA GLN A 117 7.01 -10.81 31.20
C GLN A 117 5.59 -11.32 30.99
N MET A 118 5.10 -11.36 29.75
CA MET A 118 3.81 -11.97 29.41
C MET A 118 3.80 -13.47 29.70
N LYS A 119 4.84 -14.21 29.27
CA LYS A 119 4.97 -15.66 29.56
C LYS A 119 5.07 -15.98 31.05
N ASN A 120 5.72 -15.12 31.84
CA ASN A 120 5.80 -15.30 33.29
C ASN A 120 4.48 -14.94 34.01
N THR A 121 3.56 -14.25 33.35
CA THR A 121 2.25 -13.86 33.92
C THR A 121 1.14 -14.86 33.55
N GLU A 122 1.31 -15.62 32.46
CA GLU A 122 0.36 -16.64 31.99
C GLU A 122 0.32 -17.93 32.84
N GLU A 123 1.25 -18.15 33.79
CA GLU A 123 1.13 -19.25 34.77
C GLU A 123 0.07 -18.97 35.87
N ALA A 124 -0.49 -17.76 35.94
CA ALA A 124 -1.47 -17.38 36.97
C ALA A 124 -2.88 -17.06 36.46
N ALA A 125 -3.14 -17.06 35.14
CA ALA A 125 -4.46 -16.75 34.61
C ALA A 125 -4.79 -17.59 33.38
N THR A 126 -5.63 -18.60 33.59
CA THR A 126 -6.25 -19.41 32.54
C THR A 126 -7.10 -18.56 31.59
N THR A 127 -6.83 -18.76 30.29
CA THR A 127 -7.75 -18.69 29.13
C THR A 127 -8.45 -17.35 28.86
N GLU A 128 -8.00 -16.59 27.85
CA GLU A 128 -8.47 -16.68 26.46
C GLU A 128 -7.82 -15.57 25.61
N ASP A 129 -6.98 -16.02 24.68
CA ASP A 129 -6.97 -15.66 23.26
C ASP A 129 -7.26 -14.20 22.88
N THR A 130 -6.20 -13.43 22.59
CA THR A 130 -6.08 -12.75 21.29
C THR A 130 -4.62 -12.37 21.09
N SER A 131 -3.86 -13.23 20.42
CA SER A 131 -2.59 -12.83 19.84
C SER A 131 -2.57 -13.34 18.43
N SER A 132 -2.51 -12.38 17.50
CA SER A 132 -2.24 -12.57 16.07
C SER A 132 -0.82 -13.12 15.87
N SER A 133 -0.54 -14.29 16.43
CA SER A 133 0.66 -15.07 16.19
C SER A 133 0.43 -15.88 14.92
N ILE A 134 1.40 -15.77 14.01
CA ILE A 134 1.66 -16.79 13.00
C ILE A 134 1.53 -18.15 13.70
N ASN A 135 0.46 -18.87 13.39
CA ASN A 135 0.17 -20.15 14.01
C ASN A 135 1.10 -21.17 13.35
N ILE A 136 2.26 -21.38 13.99
CA ILE A 136 3.29 -22.32 13.52
C ILE A 136 2.69 -23.71 13.30
N ASP A 137 1.68 -24.10 14.08
CA ASP A 137 1.00 -25.39 13.91
C ASP A 137 0.24 -25.46 12.59
N TYR A 138 -0.36 -24.35 12.13
CA TYR A 138 -1.01 -24.27 10.81
C TYR A 138 0.00 -24.40 9.66
N GLU A 139 1.15 -23.76 9.77
CA GLU A 139 2.20 -23.79 8.74
C GLU A 139 2.84 -25.19 8.64
N VAL A 140 3.08 -25.84 9.78
CA VAL A 140 3.59 -27.22 9.86
C VAL A 140 2.60 -28.23 9.29
N GLU A 141 1.30 -28.06 9.55
CA GLU A 141 0.26 -28.95 9.03
C GLU A 141 0.10 -28.82 7.51
N SER A 142 0.14 -27.58 6.99
CA SER A 142 0.14 -27.34 5.54
C SER A 142 1.33 -28.02 4.84
N TYR A 143 2.54 -27.88 5.40
CA TYR A 143 3.74 -28.50 4.83
C TYR A 143 3.70 -30.03 4.89
N ARG A 144 3.11 -30.61 5.95
CA ARG A 144 2.90 -32.05 6.06
C ARG A 144 1.99 -32.57 4.95
N GLN A 145 0.87 -31.89 4.69
CA GLN A 145 -0.07 -32.29 3.65
C GLN A 145 0.55 -32.26 2.25
N GLU A 146 1.42 -31.28 1.98
CA GLU A 146 2.18 -31.19 0.73
C GLU A 146 3.12 -32.39 0.55
N LEU A 147 3.89 -32.75 1.58
CA LEU A 147 4.77 -33.92 1.56
C LEU A 147 4.01 -35.25 1.39
N GLU A 148 2.83 -35.37 2.00
CA GLU A 148 1.99 -36.56 1.84
C GLU A 148 1.36 -36.67 0.44
N ALA A 149 0.99 -35.53 -0.17
CA ALA A 149 0.50 -35.48 -1.54
C ALA A 149 1.60 -35.89 -2.53
N GLU A 150 2.83 -35.37 -2.37
CA GLU A 150 3.98 -35.78 -3.18
C GLU A 150 4.29 -37.27 -3.07
N GLN A 151 4.19 -37.85 -1.86
CA GLN A 151 4.36 -39.29 -1.68
C GLN A 151 3.24 -40.09 -2.36
N LYS A 152 1.99 -39.64 -2.26
CA LYS A 152 0.85 -40.27 -2.93
C LYS A 152 1.01 -40.23 -4.45
N GLU A 153 1.42 -39.11 -5.04
CA GLU A 153 1.69 -39.02 -6.47
C GLU A 153 2.83 -39.94 -6.93
N LYS A 154 3.94 -40.01 -6.17
CA LYS A 154 5.05 -40.93 -6.44
C LYS A 154 4.62 -42.40 -6.37
N THR A 155 3.74 -42.76 -5.43
CA THR A 155 3.22 -44.13 -5.33
C THR A 155 2.18 -44.46 -6.41
N SER A 156 1.40 -43.48 -6.86
CA SER A 156 0.41 -43.67 -7.94
C SER A 156 1.07 -43.85 -9.30
N SER A 157 2.15 -43.09 -9.59
CA SER A 157 2.91 -43.21 -10.84
C SER A 157 3.69 -44.53 -10.98
N ALA A 158 3.97 -45.23 -9.87
CA ALA A 158 4.62 -46.54 -9.88
C ALA A 158 3.66 -47.71 -10.17
N SER A 159 2.33 -47.50 -10.12
CA SER A 159 1.34 -48.58 -10.24
C SER A 159 0.68 -48.69 -11.62
N GLU A 160 0.95 -47.76 -12.55
CA GLU A 160 0.51 -47.89 -13.95
C GLU A 160 1.55 -48.66 -14.79
N LYS A 161 1.59 -49.98 -14.62
CA LYS A 161 2.07 -50.86 -15.69
C LYS A 161 0.91 -51.12 -16.67
N PRO A 162 1.12 -51.02 -17.99
CA PRO A 162 0.07 -51.21 -18.97
C PRO A 162 -0.39 -52.67 -18.97
N LYS A 163 -1.68 -52.88 -18.71
CA LYS A 163 -2.38 -54.12 -19.07
C LYS A 163 -2.76 -54.03 -20.56
N GLY A 164 -2.21 -54.94 -21.34
CA GLY A 164 -2.80 -55.37 -22.62
C GLY A 164 -2.04 -54.95 -23.87
N ALA A 165 -1.20 -55.86 -24.38
CA ALA A 165 -1.26 -56.46 -25.71
C ALA A 165 -0.06 -57.39 -25.89
#